data_AF-A0AAD1DSZ7-F1
#
_entry.id   AF-A0AAD1DSZ7-F1
#
_cell.length_a   1.000
_cell.length_b   1.000
_cell.length_c   1.000
_cell.angle_alpha   90.00
_cell.angle_beta   90.00
_cell.angle_gamma   90.00
#
_symmetry.space_group_name_H-M   'P 1'
#
loop_
_entity.id
_entity.type
_entity.pdbx_description
1 polymer ?
#
loop_
_entity_poly.entity_id
_entity_poly.type
_entity_poly.pdbx_seq_one_letter_code
_entity_poly.pdbx_strand_id
1 'polypeptide(L)'
;MKNKEFPPSRSDLKDHFGYLSFNCTLINLDIVGIRLVNSGEVVVITYRGNRKTGFIYEGDKLNEAQVMRTYSDVPETWNDLQSYEKAYEGRIEILNPLKDNYVFISEQEIIEK
;
A
#
# COMPACT_ATOMS: atom_id res chain seq x y z
N MET A 1 8.74 -43.19 -13.91
CA MET A 1 7.34 -42.91 -13.48
C MET A 1 7.40 -42.50 -12.02
N LYS A 2 7.00 -41.32 -11.56
CA LYS A 2 6.14 -40.27 -12.11
C LYS A 2 6.54 -38.96 -11.43
N ASN A 3 6.42 -37.86 -12.17
CA ASN A 3 6.16 -36.53 -11.59
C ASN A 3 5.12 -36.71 -10.48
N LYS A 4 5.50 -36.51 -9.22
CA LYS A 4 4.49 -36.37 -8.16
C LYS A 4 3.77 -35.07 -8.48
N GLU A 5 2.56 -35.20 -9.01
CA GLU A 5 1.61 -34.10 -9.14
C GLU A 5 1.50 -33.42 -7.77
N PHE A 6 1.67 -32.11 -7.78
CA PHE A 6 1.40 -31.25 -6.65
C PHE A 6 -0.08 -31.38 -6.21
N PRO A 7 -0.40 -31.17 -4.92
CA PRO A 7 0.51 -30.90 -3.80
C PRO A 7 0.71 -32.13 -2.86
N PRO A 8 1.83 -32.17 -2.10
CA PRO A 8 2.05 -33.16 -1.03
C PRO A 8 0.94 -33.12 0.03
N SER A 9 0.73 -34.24 0.73
CA SER A 9 -0.31 -34.32 1.75
C SER A 9 -0.02 -33.38 2.93
N ARG A 10 -1.06 -32.93 3.64
CA ARG A 10 -0.92 -32.02 4.80
C ARG A 10 0.03 -32.57 5.88
N SER A 11 0.08 -33.89 6.04
CA SER A 11 1.03 -34.58 6.92
C SER A 11 2.47 -34.46 6.43
N ASP A 12 2.71 -34.69 5.14
CA ASP A 12 4.06 -34.63 4.56
C ASP A 12 4.69 -33.23 4.68
N LEU A 13 3.86 -32.18 4.54
CA LEU A 13 4.26 -30.79 4.72
C LEU A 13 4.63 -30.47 6.17
N LYS A 14 3.89 -31.03 7.14
CA LYS A 14 4.15 -30.82 8.57
C LYS A 14 5.46 -31.47 9.01
N ASP A 15 5.76 -32.65 8.49
CA ASP A 15 6.95 -33.42 8.86
C ASP A 15 8.24 -32.80 8.29
N HIS A 16 8.17 -32.16 7.11
CA HIS A 16 9.33 -31.51 6.48
C HIS A 16 9.59 -30.08 6.96
N PHE A 17 8.55 -29.30 7.27
CA PHE A 17 8.68 -27.86 7.52
C PHE A 17 8.07 -27.38 8.86
N GLY A 18 7.49 -28.28 9.66
CA GLY A 18 6.82 -27.93 10.92
C GLY A 18 5.43 -27.30 10.72
N TYR A 19 4.99 -26.47 11.69
CA TYR A 19 3.76 -25.69 11.56
C TYR A 19 3.99 -24.49 10.63
N LEU A 20 3.68 -24.66 9.35
CA LEU A 20 3.57 -23.53 8.43
C LEU A 20 2.18 -22.88 8.54
N SER A 21 2.12 -21.73 9.20
CA SER A 21 1.01 -20.80 9.07
C SER A 21 1.38 -19.76 8.02
N PHE A 22 0.95 -19.96 6.78
CA PHE A 22 0.85 -18.86 5.84
C PHE A 22 -0.43 -18.09 6.17
N ASN A 23 -0.34 -17.11 7.05
CA ASN A 23 -1.37 -16.10 7.17
C ASN A 23 -1.14 -15.07 6.05
N CYS A 24 -1.44 -15.47 4.81
CA CYS A 24 -1.53 -14.52 3.70
C CYS A 24 -2.84 -13.75 3.89
N THR A 25 -2.83 -12.76 4.79
CA THR A 25 -3.91 -11.79 4.80
C THR A 25 -3.63 -10.87 3.61
N LEU A 26 -4.12 -11.24 2.43
CA LEU A 26 -4.28 -10.32 1.31
C LEU A 26 -5.27 -9.25 1.78
N ILE A 27 -4.79 -8.28 2.55
CA ILE A 27 -5.61 -7.12 2.92
C ILE A 27 -5.76 -6.37 1.61
N ASN A 28 -6.98 -6.37 1.08
CA ASN A 28 -7.34 -5.53 -0.06
C ASN A 28 -7.23 -4.07 0.38
N LEU A 29 -6.04 -3.50 0.24
CA LEU A 29 -5.71 -2.11 0.55
C LEU A 29 -5.47 -1.38 -0.75
N ASP A 30 -6.29 -0.37 -0.98
CA ASP A 30 -6.02 0.65 -1.99
C ASP A 30 -5.02 1.63 -1.39
N ILE A 31 -3.95 1.92 -2.12
CA ILE A 31 -2.88 2.80 -1.68
C ILE A 31 -2.94 4.07 -2.53
N VAL A 32 -3.02 5.22 -1.87
CA VAL A 32 -3.11 6.54 -2.52
C VAL A 32 -1.99 7.41 -1.98
N GLY A 33 -1.17 7.98 -2.86
CA GLY A 33 -0.15 8.95 -2.45
C GLY A 33 -0.71 10.36 -2.42
N ILE A 34 -0.49 11.09 -1.32
CA ILE A 34 -0.77 12.53 -1.23
C ILE A 34 0.57 13.26 -1.29
N ARG A 35 0.89 13.80 -2.47
CA ARG A 35 2.11 14.58 -2.66
C ARG A 35 1.87 16.02 -2.27
N LEU A 36 2.70 16.56 -1.38
CA LEU A 36 2.70 17.98 -1.03
C LEU A 36 3.58 18.73 -2.04
N VAL A 37 2.99 19.64 -2.81
CA VAL A 37 3.67 20.32 -3.93
C VAL A 37 4.88 21.14 -3.47
N ASN A 38 4.78 21.77 -2.30
CA ASN A 38 5.82 22.65 -1.77
C ASN A 38 7.09 21.93 -1.32
N SER A 39 6.98 20.71 -0.78
CA SER A 39 8.11 19.95 -0.24
C SER A 39 8.51 18.77 -1.14
N GLY A 40 7.64 18.36 -2.06
CA GLY A 40 7.76 17.15 -2.87
C GLY A 40 7.51 15.85 -2.08
N GLU A 41 7.21 15.95 -0.79
CA GLU A 41 7.00 14.80 0.10
C GLU A 41 5.69 14.10 -0.21
N VAL A 42 5.67 12.78 -0.03
CA VAL A 42 4.50 11.95 -0.27
C VAL A 42 4.10 11.26 1.03
N VAL A 43 2.90 11.56 1.51
CA VAL A 43 2.26 10.78 2.57
C VAL A 43 1.34 9.78 1.91
N VAL A 44 1.60 8.51 2.11
CA VAL A 44 0.80 7.43 1.54
C VAL A 44 -0.39 7.17 2.47
N ILE A 45 -1.60 7.11 1.92
CA ILE A 45 -2.84 6.85 2.63
C ILE A 45 -3.36 5.50 2.19
N THR A 46 -3.76 4.67 3.16
CA THR A 46 -4.35 3.36 2.89
C THR A 46 -5.86 3.43 3.03
N TYR A 47 -6.56 2.84 2.08
CA TYR A 47 -8.01 2.64 2.10
C TYR A 47 -8.32 1.15 2.02
N ARG A 48 -9.44 0.73 2.60
CA ARG A 48 -10.03 -0.60 2.39
C ARG A 48 -11.42 -0.41 1.80
N GLY A 49 -11.52 -0.51 0.47
CA GLY A 49 -12.71 -0.06 -0.24
C GLY A 49 -12.93 1.44 0.02
N ASN A 50 -14.15 1.84 0.42
CA ASN A 50 -14.47 3.25 0.61
C ASN A 50 -14.12 3.82 2.00
N ARG A 51 -13.17 3.23 2.74
CA ARG A 51 -12.83 3.64 4.11
C ARG A 51 -11.34 3.82 4.29
N LYS A 52 -10.90 4.99 4.79
CA LYS A 52 -9.52 5.29 5.19
C LYS A 52 -9.14 4.43 6.39
N THR A 53 -7.94 3.85 6.37
CA THR A 53 -7.49 2.88 7.38
C THR A 53 -6.16 3.24 8.03
N GLY A 54 -5.33 4.06 7.38
CA GLY A 54 -4.02 4.40 7.90
C GLY A 54 -3.18 5.22 6.93
N PHE A 55 -1.93 5.42 7.30
CA PHE A 55 -0.93 6.10 6.47
C PHE A 55 0.45 5.46 6.63
N ILE A 56 1.31 5.72 5.64
CA ILE A 56 2.72 5.37 5.62
C ILE A 56 3.47 6.63 5.20
N TYR A 57 4.58 6.93 5.88
CA TYR A 57 5.47 8.02 5.52
C TYR A 57 6.92 7.57 5.68
N GLU A 58 7.65 7.57 4.57
CA GLU A 58 9.05 7.13 4.47
C GLU A 58 9.99 8.29 4.09
N GLY A 59 9.49 9.53 4.12
CA GLY A 59 10.29 10.72 3.86
C GLY A 59 10.95 11.26 5.13
N ASP A 60 11.73 12.32 4.97
CA ASP A 60 12.54 12.91 6.06
C ASP A 60 12.26 14.41 6.31
N LYS A 61 11.50 15.07 5.44
CA LYS A 61 11.26 16.53 5.55
C LYS A 61 10.06 16.91 6.40
N LEU A 62 9.11 16.00 6.62
CA LEU A 62 7.94 16.24 7.47
C LEU A 62 8.18 15.67 8.86
N ASN A 63 7.83 16.43 9.88
CA ASN A 63 7.74 15.89 11.23
C ASN A 63 6.41 15.13 11.45
N GLU A 64 6.36 14.35 12.52
CA GLU A 64 5.19 13.51 12.84
C GLU A 64 3.88 14.31 12.90
N ALA A 65 3.90 15.52 13.49
CA ALA A 65 2.70 16.35 13.58
C ALA A 65 2.19 16.82 12.20
N GLN A 66 3.10 17.12 11.27
CA GLN A 66 2.75 17.46 9.90
C GLN A 66 2.16 16.26 9.15
N VAL A 67 2.78 15.08 9.29
CA VAL A 67 2.28 13.83 8.70
C VAL A 67 0.89 13.49 9.23
N MET A 68 0.70 13.56 10.54
CA MET A 68 -0.59 13.31 11.19
C MET A 68 -1.67 14.31 10.76
N ARG A 69 -1.30 15.57 10.56
CA ARG A 69 -2.21 16.57 10.02
C ARG A 69 -2.61 16.24 8.59
N THR A 70 -1.66 15.90 7.72
CA THR A 70 -1.96 15.46 6.35
C THR A 70 -2.90 14.26 6.36
N TYR A 71 -2.61 13.23 7.15
CA TYR A 71 -3.50 12.06 7.28
C TYR A 71 -4.91 12.42 7.77
N SER A 72 -5.01 13.37 8.70
CA SER A 72 -6.29 13.82 9.27
C SER A 72 -7.10 14.68 8.29
N ASP A 73 -6.43 15.50 7.49
CA ASP A 73 -7.06 16.38 6.49
C ASP A 73 -7.58 15.60 5.27
N VAL A 74 -6.97 14.45 4.95
CA VAL A 74 -7.40 13.57 3.87
C VAL A 74 -8.78 12.95 4.20
N PRO A 75 -9.73 12.86 3.26
CA PRO A 75 -11.07 12.35 3.53
C PRO A 75 -11.13 10.92 4.08
N GLU A 76 -12.11 10.66 4.93
CA GLU A 76 -12.36 9.31 5.48
C GLU A 76 -12.86 8.32 4.43
N THR A 77 -13.39 8.80 3.30
CA THR A 77 -13.87 7.95 2.21
C THR A 77 -13.05 8.13 0.94
N TRP A 78 -12.87 7.05 0.19
CA TRP A 78 -12.18 7.11 -1.10
C TRP A 78 -12.92 8.10 -2.00
N ASN A 79 -14.24 7.94 -2.13
CA ASN A 79 -15.07 8.66 -3.09
C ASN A 79 -14.97 10.19 -2.99
N ASP A 80 -14.57 10.73 -1.84
CA ASP A 80 -14.41 12.15 -1.61
C ASP A 80 -13.03 12.70 -2.05
N LEU A 81 -12.07 11.83 -2.42
CA LEU A 81 -10.71 12.23 -2.83
C LEU A 81 -10.71 13.19 -4.02
N GLN A 82 -11.61 13.02 -4.99
CA GLN A 82 -11.69 13.93 -6.13
C GLN A 82 -12.11 15.35 -5.72
N SER A 83 -13.05 15.47 -4.79
CA SER A 83 -13.48 16.75 -4.25
C SER A 83 -12.39 17.38 -3.39
N TYR A 84 -11.67 16.56 -2.64
CA TYR A 84 -10.51 16.97 -1.84
C TYR A 84 -9.37 17.51 -2.71
N GLU A 85 -9.00 16.83 -3.79
CA GLU A 85 -7.97 17.30 -4.73
C GLU A 85 -8.30 18.70 -5.27
N LYS A 86 -9.55 18.91 -5.69
CA LYS A 86 -10.03 20.21 -6.16
C LYS A 86 -9.98 21.29 -5.08
N ALA A 87 -10.35 20.96 -3.84
CA ALA A 87 -10.34 21.92 -2.74
C ALA A 87 -8.92 22.38 -2.36
N TYR A 88 -7.90 21.56 -2.65
CA TYR A 88 -6.50 21.83 -2.36
C TYR A 88 -5.64 21.98 -3.64
N GLU A 89 -6.28 22.37 -4.74
CA GLU A 89 -5.63 22.57 -6.03
C GLU A 89 -4.38 23.46 -5.91
N GLY A 90 -3.28 23.02 -6.52
CA GLY A 90 -1.98 23.71 -6.46
C GLY A 90 -1.20 23.53 -5.15
N ARG A 91 -1.77 22.84 -4.15
CA ARG A 91 -1.10 22.53 -2.87
C ARG A 91 -0.76 21.05 -2.75
N ILE A 92 -1.61 20.19 -3.29
CA ILE A 92 -1.43 18.74 -3.29
C ILE A 92 -1.61 18.16 -4.70
N GLU A 93 -1.10 16.95 -4.88
CA GLU A 93 -1.36 16.09 -6.03
C GLU A 93 -1.72 14.69 -5.51
N ILE A 94 -2.83 14.11 -6.00
CA ILE A 94 -3.21 12.75 -5.63
C ILE A 94 -2.61 11.76 -6.62
N LEU A 95 -1.69 10.93 -6.12
CA LEU A 95 -1.06 9.85 -6.84
C LEU A 95 -1.91 8.57 -6.68
N ASN A 96 -2.85 8.38 -7.60
CA ASN A 96 -3.66 7.17 -7.66
C ASN A 96 -3.03 6.13 -8.59
N PRO A 97 -2.87 4.88 -8.16
CA PRO A 97 -2.55 3.80 -9.08
C PRO A 97 -3.70 3.67 -10.10
N LEU A 98 -3.35 3.39 -11.35
CA LEU A 98 -4.37 3.05 -12.35
C LEU A 98 -5.16 1.84 -11.87
N LYS A 99 -6.48 1.89 -12.04
CA LYS A 99 -7.36 0.76 -11.76
C LYS A 99 -6.82 -0.46 -12.54
N ASP A 100 -6.59 -1.56 -11.85
CA ASP A 100 -6.02 -2.82 -12.35
C ASP A 100 -4.47 -2.88 -12.51
N ASN A 101 -3.72 -1.85 -12.12
CA ASN A 101 -2.26 -1.95 -12.02
C ASN A 101 -1.83 -2.48 -10.66
N TYR A 102 -1.31 -3.72 -10.66
CA TYR A 102 -0.61 -4.31 -9.52
C TYR A 102 0.89 -4.17 -9.73
N VAL A 103 1.57 -3.44 -8.84
CA VAL A 103 3.03 -3.33 -8.86
C VAL A 103 3.59 -4.42 -7.95
N PHE A 104 4.22 -5.41 -8.55
CA PHE A 104 5.07 -6.36 -7.84
C PHE A 104 6.51 -5.88 -8.00
N ILE A 105 7.15 -5.47 -6.90
CA ILE A 105 8.57 -5.13 -6.91
C ILE A 105 9.34 -6.44 -6.86
N SER A 106 9.99 -6.80 -7.96
CA SER A 106 10.92 -7.92 -7.99
C SER A 106 12.18 -7.55 -7.22
N GLU A 107 12.72 -8.44 -6.39
CA GLU A 107 14.02 -8.23 -5.73
C GLU A 107 15.15 -7.97 -6.74
N GLN A 108 14.99 -8.43 -8.00
CA GLN A 108 15.95 -8.18 -9.08
C GLN A 108 15.96 -6.73 -9.55
N GLU A 109 14.91 -5.96 -9.31
CA GLU A 109 14.82 -4.52 -9.63
C GLU A 109 15.46 -3.64 -8.54
N ILE A 110 15.86 -4.23 -7.40
CA ILE A 110 16.49 -3.56 -6.24
C ILE A 110 18.03 -3.65 -6.31
N ILE A 111 18.59 -4.23 -7.38
CA ILE A 111 20.04 -4.29 -7.56
C ILE A 111 20.50 -2.96 -8.16
N GLU A 112 21.33 -2.22 -7.41
CA GLU A 112 21.99 -1.01 -7.90
C GLU A 112 22.65 -1.25 -9.26
N LYS A 113 22.43 -0.33 -10.20
CA LYS A 113 23.20 -0.27 -11.45
C LYS A 113 24.50 0.49 -11.26
#